data_AF-A0A8T3VH28-F1
#
_entry.id   AF-A0A8T3VH28-F1
#
_cell.length_a   1.000
_cell.length_b   1.000
_cell.length_c   1.000
_cell.angle_alpha   90.00
_cell.angle_beta   90.00
_cell.angle_gamma   90.00
#
_symmetry.space_group_name_H-M   'P 1'
#
loop_
_entity.id
_entity.type
_entity.pdbx_description
1 polymer ?
#
loop_
_entity_poly.entity_id
_entity_poly.type
_entity_poly.pdbx_seq_one_letter_code
_entity_poly.pdbx_strand_id
1 'polypeptide(L)'
;MANEQIIREVWEVLENRRDNPIDSYTSNIMQDSDKRAEDKILEKIAEEAGEVLIASKNDENLVYESVDLIFHTLLLLVYKGIEIDEIFEEFERRRK
;
A
#
# COMPACT_ATOMS: atom_id res chain seq x y z
N MET A 1 2.55 22.54 -1.46
CA MET A 1 1.65 21.67 -0.68
C MET A 1 1.56 20.35 -1.40
N ALA A 2 2.44 19.40 -1.07
CA ALA A 2 2.21 18.00 -1.41
C ALA A 2 1.24 17.49 -0.36
N ASN A 3 -0.06 17.63 -0.62
CA ASN A 3 -1.11 17.32 0.32
C ASN A 3 -2.15 16.53 -0.49
N GLU A 4 -2.44 15.30 -0.10
CA GLU A 4 -3.24 14.26 -0.78
C GLU A 4 -2.89 13.86 -2.23
N GLN A 5 -2.50 14.78 -3.11
CA GLN A 5 -2.38 14.54 -4.55
C GLN A 5 -1.44 13.37 -4.88
N ILE A 6 -0.29 13.29 -4.20
CA ILE A 6 0.67 12.19 -4.42
C ILE A 6 0.08 10.82 -4.05
N ILE A 7 -0.78 10.75 -3.02
CA ILE A 7 -1.44 9.50 -2.62
C ILE A 7 -2.46 9.09 -3.68
N ARG A 8 -3.22 10.07 -4.22
CA ARG A 8 -4.16 9.83 -5.33
C ARG A 8 -3.44 9.37 -6.59
N GLU A 9 -2.31 9.99 -6.96
CA GLU A 9 -1.49 9.56 -8.10
C GLU A 9 -0.94 8.13 -7.92
N VAL A 10 -0.46 7.79 -6.72
CA VAL A 10 -0.02 6.41 -6.41
C VAL A 10 -1.19 5.43 -6.53
N TRP A 11 -2.37 5.82 -6.05
CA TRP A 11 -3.58 4.99 -6.12
C TRP A 11 -4.00 4.70 -7.57
N GLU A 12 -4.08 5.74 -8.41
CA GLU A 12 -4.40 5.60 -9.84
C GLU A 12 -3.42 4.65 -10.54
N VAL A 13 -2.13 4.73 -10.20
CA VAL A 13 -1.11 3.81 -10.72
C VAL A 13 -1.39 2.37 -10.26
N LEU A 14 -1.74 2.15 -9.00
CA LEU A 14 -2.06 0.82 -8.47
C LEU A 14 -3.31 0.23 -9.13
N GLU A 15 -4.37 1.03 -9.29
CA GLU A 15 -5.59 0.63 -10.01
C GLU A 15 -5.29 0.28 -11.45
N ASN A 16 -4.52 1.13 -12.14
CA ASN A 16 -4.10 0.84 -13.50
C ASN A 16 -3.32 -0.46 -13.60
N ARG A 17 -2.43 -0.77 -12.64
CA ARG A 17 -1.65 -2.01 -12.60
C ARG A 17 -2.46 -3.25 -12.26
N ARG A 18 -3.59 -3.10 -11.54
CA ARG A 18 -4.58 -4.15 -11.29
C ARG A 18 -5.37 -4.46 -12.56
N ASP A 19 -5.89 -3.42 -13.21
CA ASP A 19 -6.83 -3.55 -14.34
C ASP A 19 -6.12 -3.73 -15.70
N ASN A 20 -4.91 -3.21 -15.83
CA ASN A 20 -4.05 -3.27 -17.02
C ASN A 20 -2.65 -3.76 -16.61
N PRO A 21 -2.49 -5.06 -16.34
CA PRO A 21 -1.25 -5.56 -15.78
C PRO A 21 -0.07 -5.43 -16.77
N ILE A 22 1.06 -4.94 -16.26
CA ILE A 22 2.32 -4.78 -16.99
C ILE A 22 3.41 -5.63 -16.32
N ASP A 23 4.57 -5.80 -16.97
CA ASP A 23 5.72 -6.43 -16.31
C ASP A 23 6.30 -5.51 -15.23
N SER A 24 5.68 -5.56 -14.04
CA SER A 24 6.04 -4.77 -12.87
C SER A 24 5.83 -5.57 -11.60
N TYR A 25 6.60 -5.26 -10.55
CA TYR A 25 6.48 -5.89 -9.23
C TYR A 25 5.02 -5.96 -8.73
N THR A 26 4.32 -4.84 -8.75
CA THR A 26 2.94 -4.72 -8.27
C THR A 26 1.94 -5.52 -9.11
N SER A 27 2.08 -5.50 -10.43
CA SER A 27 1.20 -6.30 -11.31
C SER A 27 1.47 -7.79 -11.14
N ASN A 28 2.72 -8.19 -10.89
CA ASN A 28 3.08 -9.60 -10.66
C ASN A 28 2.53 -10.12 -9.32
N ILE A 29 2.47 -9.27 -8.29
CA ILE A 29 1.84 -9.62 -7.02
C ILE A 29 0.33 -9.81 -7.17
N MET A 30 -0.35 -8.90 -7.88
CA MET A 30 -1.81 -8.93 -8.03
C MET A 30 -2.33 -9.98 -9.04
N GLN A 31 -1.48 -10.53 -9.92
CA GLN A 31 -1.87 -11.49 -10.96
C GLN A 31 -1.76 -12.97 -10.57
N ASP A 32 -1.17 -13.31 -9.42
CA ASP A 32 -1.16 -14.71 -8.98
C ASP A 32 -2.59 -15.12 -8.60
N SER A 33 -3.00 -16.36 -8.89
CA SER A 33 -4.38 -16.83 -8.66
C SER A 33 -4.95 -16.34 -7.31
N ASP A 34 -6.11 -15.69 -7.27
CA ASP A 34 -6.60 -14.77 -6.21
C ASP A 34 -6.20 -15.09 -4.76
N LYS A 35 -6.18 -16.37 -4.36
CA LYS A 35 -5.74 -16.77 -3.02
C LYS A 35 -4.26 -16.50 -2.76
N ARG A 36 -3.38 -16.72 -3.77
CA ARG A 36 -1.93 -16.51 -3.67
C ARG A 36 -1.53 -15.04 -3.79
N ALA A 37 -2.29 -14.22 -4.54
CA ALA A 37 -2.03 -12.78 -4.62
C ALA A 37 -2.24 -12.11 -3.26
N GLU A 38 -3.38 -12.37 -2.62
CA GLU A 38 -3.67 -11.84 -1.29
C GLU A 38 -2.63 -12.29 -0.26
N ASP A 39 -2.30 -13.58 -0.22
CA ASP A 39 -1.28 -14.10 0.70
C ASP A 39 0.06 -13.36 0.57
N LYS A 40 0.54 -13.13 -0.67
CA LYS A 40 1.78 -12.37 -0.90
C LYS A 40 1.72 -10.92 -0.44
N ILE A 41 0.58 -10.26 -0.65
CA ILE A 41 0.38 -8.87 -0.19
C ILE A 41 0.43 -8.82 1.34
N LEU A 42 -0.24 -9.76 2.01
CA LEU A 42 -0.26 -9.85 3.46
C LEU A 42 1.12 -10.20 4.04
N GLU A 43 1.88 -11.08 3.39
CA GLU A 43 3.27 -11.38 3.74
C GLU A 43 4.14 -10.11 3.70
N LYS A 44 4.02 -9.30 2.64
CA LYS A 44 4.73 -8.01 2.54
C LYS A 44 4.32 -7.04 3.64
N ILE A 45 3.03 -6.88 3.91
CA ILE A 45 2.56 -6.01 5.00
C ILE A 45 3.16 -6.43 6.36
N ALA A 46 3.23 -7.74 6.62
CA ALA A 46 3.81 -8.27 7.86
C ALA A 46 5.33 -8.02 7.93
N GLU A 47 6.05 -8.16 6.81
CA GLU A 47 7.47 -7.84 6.68
C GLU A 47 7.72 -6.35 6.99
N GLU A 48 7.04 -5.44 6.28
CA GLU A 48 7.22 -3.99 6.44
C GLU A 48 6.83 -3.51 7.84
N ALA A 49 5.81 -4.10 8.45
CA ALA A 49 5.47 -3.81 9.84
C ALA A 49 6.62 -4.17 10.79
N GLY A 50 7.32 -5.29 10.54
CA GLY A 50 8.53 -5.67 11.27
C GLY A 50 9.67 -4.67 11.05
N GLU A 51 9.89 -4.23 9.81
CA GLU A 51 10.94 -3.28 9.45
C GLU A 51 10.71 -1.91 10.09
N VAL A 52 9.47 -1.42 10.14
CA VAL A 52 9.10 -0.19 10.90
C VAL A 52 9.49 -0.31 12.38
N LEU A 53 9.22 -1.45 13.02
CA LEU A 53 9.57 -1.68 14.43
C LEU A 53 11.09 -1.70 14.65
N ILE A 54 11.84 -2.27 13.70
CA ILE A 54 13.31 -2.32 13.75
C ILE A 54 13.89 -0.92 13.52
N ALA A 55 13.44 -0.24 12.47
CA ALA A 55 13.91 1.09 12.13
C ALA A 55 13.66 2.10 13.24
N SER A 56 12.51 2.01 13.93
CA SER A 56 12.21 2.84 15.10
C SER A 56 13.10 2.54 16.31
N LYS A 57 13.59 1.30 16.46
CA LYS A 57 14.43 0.91 17.62
C LYS A 57 15.91 1.18 17.38
N ASN A 58 16.34 1.15 16.13
CA ASN A 58 17.74 1.24 15.75
C ASN A 58 18.15 2.61 15.18
N ASP A 59 17.24 3.60 15.20
CA ASP A 59 17.43 4.93 14.57
C ASP A 59 17.82 4.82 13.07
N GLU A 60 17.20 3.88 12.35
CA GLU A 60 17.37 3.71 10.90
C GLU A 60 16.33 4.56 10.14
N ASN A 61 16.13 4.30 8.84
CA ASN A 61 15.29 5.14 7.99
C ASN A 61 13.78 4.87 8.20
N LEU A 62 13.25 5.31 9.34
CA LEU A 62 11.85 5.10 9.73
C LEU A 62 10.84 5.61 8.69
N VAL A 63 11.15 6.70 7.99
CA VAL A 63 10.27 7.25 6.95
C VAL A 63 10.15 6.29 5.77
N TYR A 64 11.27 5.69 5.35
CA TYR A 64 11.30 4.74 4.24
C TYR A 64 10.44 3.51 4.55
N GLU A 65 10.66 2.85 5.69
CA GLU A 65 9.88 1.66 6.06
C GLU A 65 8.41 1.98 6.33
N SER A 66 8.12 3.17 6.89
CA SER A 66 6.73 3.60 7.08
C SER A 66 6.01 3.80 5.75
N VAL A 67 6.69 4.38 4.76
CA VAL A 67 6.12 4.55 3.42
C VAL A 67 5.94 3.20 2.73
N ASP A 68 6.84 2.24 2.92
CA ASP A 68 6.69 0.92 2.30
C ASP A 68 5.51 0.13 2.90
N LEU A 69 5.34 0.20 4.23
CA LEU A 69 4.15 -0.33 4.91
C LEU A 69 2.86 0.32 4.40
N ILE A 70 2.84 1.65 4.27
CA ILE A 70 1.69 2.38 3.73
C ILE A 70 1.42 1.95 2.29
N PHE A 71 2.45 1.86 1.44
CA PHE A 71 2.33 1.48 0.05
C PHE A 71 1.70 0.09 -0.13
N HIS A 72 2.20 -0.91 0.59
CA HIS A 72 1.63 -2.27 0.55
C HIS A 72 0.20 -2.33 1.13
N THR A 73 -0.12 -1.48 2.10
CA THR A 73 -1.49 -1.33 2.60
C THR A 73 -2.41 -0.73 1.54
N LEU A 74 -2.00 0.31 0.81
CA LEU A 74 -2.76 0.88 -0.30
C LEU A 74 -2.97 -0.15 -1.42
N LEU A 75 -1.93 -0.93 -1.74
CA LEU A 75 -2.01 -2.02 -2.72
C LEU A 75 -3.06 -3.06 -2.32
N LEU A 76 -3.11 -3.48 -1.05
CA LEU A 76 -4.15 -4.38 -0.56
C LEU A 76 -5.56 -3.79 -0.76
N LEU A 77 -5.75 -2.51 -0.46
CA LEU A 77 -7.06 -1.87 -0.58
C LEU A 77 -7.51 -1.77 -2.05
N VAL A 78 -6.60 -1.41 -2.96
CA VAL A 78 -6.84 -1.44 -4.40
C VAL A 78 -7.15 -2.85 -4.89
N TYR A 79 -6.38 -3.86 -4.45
CA TYR A 79 -6.62 -5.27 -4.77
C TYR A 79 -8.01 -5.73 -4.31
N LYS A 80 -8.48 -5.24 -3.16
CA LYS A 80 -9.81 -5.52 -2.60
C LYS A 80 -10.94 -4.70 -3.24
N GLY A 81 -10.62 -3.77 -4.14
CA GLY A 81 -11.61 -2.90 -4.79
C GLY A 81 -12.27 -1.90 -3.84
N ILE A 82 -11.57 -1.49 -2.80
CA ILE A 82 -11.97 -0.37 -1.93
C ILE A 82 -11.77 0.93 -2.71
N GLU A 83 -12.57 1.95 -2.47
CA GLU A 83 -12.41 3.28 -3.08
C GLU A 83 -11.48 4.17 -2.25
N ILE A 84 -10.64 4.99 -2.89
CA ILE A 84 -9.69 5.86 -2.16
C ILE A 84 -10.40 6.85 -1.22
N ASP A 85 -11.60 7.30 -1.59
CA ASP A 85 -12.35 8.26 -0.78
C ASP A 85 -12.80 7.65 0.55
N GLU A 86 -13.01 6.32 0.63
CA GLU A 86 -13.29 5.63 1.91
C GLU A 86 -12.13 5.78 2.90
N ILE A 87 -10.89 5.77 2.43
CA ILE A 87 -9.69 5.97 3.26
C ILE A 87 -9.64 7.41 3.77
N PHE A 88 -9.87 8.39 2.90
CA PHE A 88 -9.81 9.80 3.28
C PHE A 88 -10.93 10.16 4.25
N GLU A 89 -12.16 9.69 4.03
CA GLU A 89 -13.26 9.84 4.98
C GLU A 89 -12.88 9.29 6.37
N GLU A 90 -12.21 8.15 6.40
CA GLU A 90 -11.82 7.49 7.63
C GLU A 90 -10.64 8.20 8.33
N PHE A 91 -9.72 8.84 7.59
CA PHE A 91 -8.74 9.78 8.15
C PHE A 91 -9.40 11.05 8.70
N GLU A 92 -10.37 11.61 7.98
CA GLU A 92 -11.13 12.77 8.45
C GLU A 92 -11.88 12.48 9.75
N ARG A 93 -12.43 11.28 9.89
CA ARG A 93 -13.05 10.80 11.14
C ARG A 93 -12.04 10.73 12.28
N ARG A 94 -10.82 10.21 12.04
CA ARG A 94 -9.76 10.11 13.05
C ARG A 94 -9.16 11.44 13.49
N ARG A 95 -9.16 12.45 12.62
CA ARG A 95 -8.60 13.79 12.92
C ARG A 95 -9.42 14.55 13.98
N LYS A 96 -10.71 14.25 14.11
CA LYS A 96 -11.61 14.88 15.08
C LYS A 96 -11.19 14.59 16.51
#